data_AF-A0A7I9VYZ0-F1
#
_entry.id   AF-A0A7I9VYZ0-F1
#
_cell.length_a   1.000
_cell.length_b   1.000
_cell.length_c   1.000
_cell.angle_alpha   90.00
_cell.angle_beta   90.00
_cell.angle_gamma   90.00
#
_symmetry.space_group_name_H-M   'P 1'
#
loop_
_entity.id
_entity.type
_entity.pdbx_description
1 polymer ?
#
loop_
_entity_poly.entity_id
_entity_poly.type
_entity_poly.pdbx_seq_one_letter_code
_entity_poly.pdbx_strand_id
1 'polypeptide(L)'
;MTDATTQSTDRPGAGPGTSEARDVIQTGLDRAVETGLLAMAVGRLAGGAASRVTPSGTARFFGAAAERSPELDYVVRVCGIRAMALGLGYLSTTDDARRRWQQLALLCDISDTVAGIGDLVRGKVPRSTALGATLRAGIFAAIGAARVAHDRGTVPRAIDAPPPTHHAEVLPK
;
A
#
# COMPACT_ATOMS: atom_id res chain seq x y z
N MET A 1 -14.78 -58.15 -21.31
CA MET A 1 -15.68 -56.99 -21.25
C MET A 1 -15.32 -56.16 -20.04
N THR A 2 -14.27 -55.34 -20.16
CA THR A 2 -14.02 -54.12 -19.35
C THR A 2 -12.75 -53.47 -19.89
N ASP A 3 -12.92 -52.48 -20.75
CA ASP A 3 -11.84 -51.58 -21.18
C ASP A 3 -12.02 -50.27 -20.42
N ALA A 4 -11.00 -49.89 -19.66
CA ALA A 4 -10.94 -48.64 -18.92
C ALA A 4 -10.24 -47.59 -19.79
N THR A 5 -10.99 -46.77 -20.50
CA THR A 5 -10.46 -45.60 -21.21
C THR A 5 -10.23 -44.45 -20.23
N THR A 6 -8.97 -44.22 -19.89
CA THR A 6 -8.50 -42.98 -19.25
C THR A 6 -8.71 -41.82 -20.21
N GLN A 7 -9.65 -40.94 -19.88
CA GLN A 7 -9.91 -39.69 -20.59
C GLN A 7 -8.83 -38.66 -20.22
N SER A 8 -7.83 -38.49 -21.09
CA SER A 8 -6.88 -37.38 -21.03
C SER A 8 -7.63 -36.08 -21.36
N THR A 9 -7.95 -35.28 -20.34
CA THR A 9 -8.44 -33.92 -20.54
C THR A 9 -7.27 -33.01 -20.89
N ASP A 10 -6.91 -33.02 -22.17
CA ASP A 10 -6.02 -32.02 -22.75
C ASP A 10 -6.78 -30.69 -22.81
N ARG A 11 -6.47 -29.76 -21.89
CA ARG A 11 -6.94 -28.38 -22.05
C ARG A 11 -6.22 -27.80 -23.26
N PRO A 12 -6.91 -27.10 -24.18
CA PRO A 12 -6.24 -26.44 -25.28
C PRO A 12 -5.22 -25.44 -24.74
N GLY A 13 -3.94 -25.76 -24.94
CA GLY A 13 -2.80 -24.96 -24.53
C GLY A 13 -2.86 -23.59 -25.18
N ALA A 14 -2.77 -22.54 -24.36
CA ALA A 14 -2.60 -21.18 -24.82
C ALA A 14 -1.32 -21.12 -25.68
N GLY A 15 -1.46 -20.81 -26.98
CA GLY A 15 -0.33 -20.81 -27.91
C GLY A 15 0.77 -19.82 -27.50
N PRO A 16 2.02 -20.01 -27.95
CA PRO A 16 3.20 -19.27 -27.49
C PRO A 16 3.04 -17.74 -27.51
N GLY A 17 2.37 -17.18 -28.52
CA GLY A 17 2.10 -15.72 -28.60
C GLY A 17 1.15 -15.17 -27.54
N THR A 18 0.31 -15.99 -26.91
CA THR A 18 -0.57 -15.55 -25.82
C THR A 18 0.12 -15.52 -24.46
N SER A 19 1.13 -16.36 -24.25
CA SER A 19 1.96 -16.31 -23.04
C SER A 19 2.88 -15.10 -23.08
N GLU A 20 3.55 -14.86 -24.21
CA GLU A 20 4.45 -13.73 -24.40
C GLU A 20 3.75 -12.38 -24.18
N ALA A 21 2.55 -12.21 -24.75
CA ALA A 21 1.75 -10.99 -24.55
C ALA A 21 1.35 -10.78 -23.08
N ARG A 22 1.03 -11.86 -22.34
CA ARG A 22 0.72 -11.79 -20.91
C ARG A 22 1.94 -11.39 -20.08
N ASP A 23 3.10 -11.95 -20.39
CA ASP A 23 4.35 -11.68 -19.69
C ASP A 23 4.77 -10.22 -19.87
N VAL A 24 4.61 -9.67 -21.09
CA VAL A 24 4.86 -8.25 -21.37
C VAL A 24 3.94 -7.34 -20.57
N ILE A 25 2.63 -7.64 -20.53
CA ILE A 25 1.64 -6.86 -19.77
C ILE A 25 1.95 -6.93 -18.27
N GLN A 26 2.25 -8.12 -17.76
CA GLN A 26 2.57 -8.32 -16.34
C GLN A 26 3.84 -7.56 -15.96
N THR A 27 4.89 -7.64 -16.76
CA THR A 27 6.13 -6.89 -16.55
C THR A 27 5.87 -5.37 -16.54
N GLY A 28 5.02 -4.88 -17.44
CA GLY A 28 4.62 -3.47 -17.49
C GLY A 28 3.87 -3.04 -16.22
N LEU A 29 2.93 -3.85 -15.77
CA LEU A 29 2.17 -3.62 -14.54
C LEU A 29 3.09 -3.61 -13.31
N ASP A 30 4.03 -4.54 -13.22
CA ASP A 30 4.96 -4.66 -12.10
C ASP A 30 5.82 -3.41 -11.96
N ARG A 31 6.36 -2.91 -13.09
CA ARG A 31 7.10 -1.64 -13.10
C ARG A 31 6.22 -0.46 -12.72
N ALA A 32 4.98 -0.42 -13.18
CA ALA A 32 4.05 0.66 -12.85
C ALA A 32 3.72 0.68 -11.35
N VAL A 33 3.50 -0.49 -10.74
CA VAL A 33 3.27 -0.64 -9.30
C VAL A 33 4.51 -0.22 -8.52
N GLU A 34 5.70 -0.67 -8.92
CA GLU A 34 6.96 -0.28 -8.25
C GLU A 34 7.22 1.24 -8.33
N THR A 35 7.05 1.81 -9.52
CA THR A 35 7.18 3.27 -9.74
C THR A 35 6.15 4.02 -8.89
N GLY A 36 4.92 3.51 -8.82
CA GLY A 36 3.87 4.06 -7.97
C GLY A 36 4.24 4.03 -6.49
N LEU A 37 4.75 2.92 -5.97
CA LEU A 37 5.19 2.81 -4.58
C LEU A 37 6.31 3.79 -4.24
N LEU A 38 7.30 3.93 -5.12
CA LEU A 38 8.38 4.91 -4.95
C LEU A 38 7.85 6.34 -4.97
N ALA A 39 7.02 6.69 -5.96
CA ALA A 39 6.42 8.01 -6.07
C ALA A 39 5.58 8.36 -4.84
N MET A 40 4.80 7.40 -4.32
CA MET A 40 4.04 7.58 -3.09
C MET A 40 4.94 7.77 -1.86
N ALA A 41 6.03 7.01 -1.74
CA ALA A 41 6.94 7.15 -0.61
C ALA A 41 7.62 8.52 -0.59
N VAL A 42 8.08 9.00 -1.75
CA VAL A 42 8.59 10.36 -1.93
C VAL A 42 7.51 11.41 -1.64
N GLY A 43 6.30 11.22 -2.18
CA GLY A 43 5.16 12.11 -1.95
C GLY A 43 4.78 12.22 -0.48
N ARG A 44 4.83 11.12 0.28
CA ARG A 44 4.61 11.11 1.74
C ARG A 44 5.68 11.88 2.48
N LEU A 45 6.95 11.71 2.10
CA LEU A 45 8.04 12.44 2.72
C LEU A 45 7.92 13.95 2.46
N ALA A 46 7.72 14.34 1.20
CA ALA A 46 7.58 15.74 0.81
C ALA A 46 6.32 16.40 1.40
N GLY A 47 5.16 15.75 1.27
CA GLY A 47 3.89 16.25 1.81
C GLY A 47 3.87 16.30 3.34
N GLY A 48 4.51 15.33 3.99
CA GLY A 48 4.67 15.32 5.44
C GLY A 48 5.61 16.42 5.93
N ALA A 49 6.71 16.69 5.22
CA ALA A 49 7.58 17.83 5.50
C ALA A 49 6.83 19.16 5.32
N ALA A 50 6.09 19.32 4.22
CA ALA A 50 5.24 20.49 3.97
C ALA A 50 4.21 20.70 5.10
N SER A 51 3.59 19.62 5.59
CA SER A 51 2.65 19.66 6.72
C SER A 51 3.29 20.19 8.02
N ARG A 52 4.62 20.06 8.18
CA ARG A 52 5.34 20.61 9.33
C ARG A 52 5.80 22.04 9.14
N VAL A 53 6.20 22.42 7.93
CA VAL A 53 6.66 23.79 7.65
C VAL A 53 5.47 24.74 7.49
N THR A 54 4.46 24.33 6.74
CA THR A 54 3.28 25.12 6.39
C THR A 54 1.98 24.33 6.60
N PRO A 55 1.58 24.03 7.85
CA PRO A 55 0.37 23.25 8.12
C PRO A 55 -0.88 23.89 7.52
N SER A 56 -1.07 25.20 7.67
CA SER A 56 -2.24 25.89 7.12
C SER A 56 -2.23 25.96 5.59
N GLY A 57 -1.04 26.00 4.97
CA GLY A 57 -0.90 25.89 3.51
C GLY A 57 -1.26 24.49 3.00
N THR A 58 -0.86 23.47 3.75
CA THR A 58 -1.21 22.08 3.45
C THR A 58 -2.71 21.82 3.64
N ALA A 59 -3.31 22.33 4.70
CA ALA A 59 -4.76 22.26 4.91
C ALA A 59 -5.53 22.93 3.77
N ARG A 60 -5.07 24.11 3.33
CA ARG A 60 -5.59 24.83 2.15
C ARG A 60 -5.52 24.00 0.88
N PHE A 61 -4.37 23.37 0.62
CA PHE A 61 -4.19 22.52 -0.56
C PHE A 61 -5.22 21.39 -0.61
N PHE A 62 -5.60 20.84 0.54
CA PHE A 62 -6.64 19.81 0.62
C PHE A 62 -8.07 20.35 0.64
N GLY A 63 -8.30 21.65 0.54
CA GLY A 63 -9.64 22.24 0.46
C GLY A 63 -10.18 22.81 1.78
N ALA A 64 -9.39 22.81 2.86
CA ALA A 64 -9.76 23.39 4.16
C ALA A 64 -9.42 24.90 4.24
N ALA A 65 -9.53 25.63 3.13
CA ALA A 65 -9.00 26.99 3.05
C ALA A 65 -9.69 28.03 3.95
N ALA A 66 -10.94 27.76 4.32
CA ALA A 66 -11.76 28.58 5.21
C ALA A 66 -11.57 28.24 6.70
N GLU A 67 -11.00 27.08 7.02
CA GLU A 67 -10.85 26.60 8.40
C GLU A 67 -9.39 26.80 8.84
N ARG A 68 -9.15 27.85 9.63
CA ARG A 68 -7.89 28.00 10.35
C ARG A 68 -8.15 27.90 11.84
N SER A 69 -7.61 26.85 12.45
CA SER A 69 -7.58 26.70 13.90
C SER A 69 -6.24 26.09 14.34
N PRO A 70 -5.73 26.44 15.54
CA PRO A 70 -4.53 25.83 16.10
C PRO A 70 -4.63 24.30 16.23
N GLU A 71 -5.84 23.79 16.50
CA GLU A 71 -6.12 22.36 16.61
C GLU A 71 -5.93 21.67 15.25
N LEU A 72 -6.45 22.26 14.17
CA LEU A 72 -6.24 21.74 12.82
C LEU A 72 -4.76 21.76 12.43
N ASP A 73 -4.05 22.85 12.73
CA ASP A 73 -2.60 22.94 12.47
C ASP A 73 -1.82 21.86 13.24
N TYR A 74 -2.19 21.59 14.49
CA TYR A 74 -1.61 20.52 15.29
C TYR A 74 -1.87 19.14 14.65
N VAL A 75 -3.11 18.82 14.28
CA VAL A 75 -3.47 17.55 13.64
C VAL A 75 -2.73 17.39 12.31
N VAL A 76 -2.65 18.43 11.48
CA VAL A 76 -1.91 18.40 10.21
C VAL A 76 -0.42 18.09 10.44
N ARG A 77 0.21 18.67 11.47
CA ARG A 77 1.61 18.37 11.81
C ARG A 77 1.81 16.92 12.29
N VAL A 78 0.86 16.37 13.05
CA VAL A 78 0.86 14.97 13.53
C VAL A 78 0.70 14.00 12.34
N CYS A 79 -0.28 14.24 11.47
CA CYS A 79 -0.46 13.48 10.23
C CYS A 79 0.77 13.61 9.33
N GLY A 80 1.40 14.78 9.31
CA GLY A 80 2.61 15.07 8.55
C GLY A 80 3.78 14.18 8.96
N ILE A 81 4.12 14.13 10.26
CA ILE A 81 5.22 13.27 10.72
C ILE A 81 4.95 11.78 10.51
N ARG A 82 3.68 11.35 10.63
CA ARG A 82 3.25 9.99 10.28
C ARG A 82 3.54 9.67 8.81
N ALA A 83 3.17 10.56 7.89
CA ALA A 83 3.45 10.39 6.48
C ALA A 83 4.97 10.35 6.21
N MET A 84 5.74 11.27 6.81
CA MET A 84 7.20 11.26 6.70
C MET A 84 7.81 9.93 7.16
N ALA A 85 7.39 9.41 8.32
CA ALA A 85 7.91 8.16 8.87
C ALA A 85 7.63 6.97 7.94
N LEU A 86 6.41 6.86 7.39
CA LEU A 86 6.04 5.80 6.46
C LEU A 86 6.84 5.89 5.14
N GLY A 87 6.98 7.10 4.59
CA GLY A 87 7.76 7.33 3.37
C GLY A 87 9.24 7.03 3.58
N LEU A 88 9.82 7.53 4.67
CA LEU A 88 11.22 7.29 5.03
C LEU A 88 11.47 5.80 5.28
N GLY A 89 10.61 5.14 6.05
CA GLY A 89 10.73 3.70 6.33
C GLY A 89 10.71 2.86 5.06
N TYR A 90 9.87 3.19 4.07
CA TYR A 90 9.89 2.51 2.77
C TYR A 90 11.18 2.78 1.98
N LEU A 91 11.64 4.04 1.93
CA LEU A 91 12.82 4.45 1.15
C LEU A 91 14.15 4.01 1.76
N SER A 92 14.23 3.89 3.09
CA SER A 92 15.46 3.56 3.82
C SER A 92 15.65 2.07 4.06
N THR A 93 14.68 1.23 3.71
CA THR A 93 14.74 -0.22 3.93
C THR A 93 14.67 -0.98 2.60
N THR A 94 15.03 -2.26 2.63
CA THR A 94 14.94 -3.21 1.51
C THR A 94 14.11 -4.43 1.91
N ASP A 95 13.80 -5.28 0.92
CA ASP A 95 13.26 -6.64 1.12
C ASP A 95 12.04 -6.69 2.06
N ASP A 96 12.06 -7.59 3.05
CA ASP A 96 10.97 -7.81 3.99
C ASP A 96 10.65 -6.58 4.84
N ALA A 97 11.66 -5.79 5.21
CA ALA A 97 11.44 -4.56 5.96
C ALA A 97 10.68 -3.53 5.13
N ARG A 98 11.03 -3.39 3.83
CA ARG A 98 10.31 -2.54 2.88
C ARG A 98 8.86 -3.00 2.71
N ARG A 99 8.62 -4.32 2.63
CA ARG A 99 7.26 -4.89 2.58
C ARG A 99 6.43 -4.53 3.81
N ARG A 100 7.00 -4.64 5.02
CA ARG A 100 6.30 -4.29 6.26
C ARG A 100 5.91 -2.81 6.30
N TRP A 101 6.82 -1.91 5.92
CA TRP A 101 6.51 -0.48 5.81
C TRP A 101 5.43 -0.19 4.76
N GLN A 102 5.45 -0.88 3.63
CA GLN A 102 4.40 -0.79 2.61
C GLN A 102 3.04 -1.24 3.14
N GLN A 103 2.98 -2.35 3.89
CA GLN A 103 1.74 -2.86 4.48
C GLN A 103 1.18 -1.92 5.55
N LEU A 104 2.05 -1.35 6.39
CA LEU A 104 1.65 -0.32 7.37
C LEU A 104 1.09 0.93 6.68
N ALA A 105 1.74 1.37 5.60
CA ALA A 105 1.25 2.51 4.82
C ALA A 105 -0.13 2.21 4.21
N LEU A 106 -0.32 1.02 3.62
CA LEU A 106 -1.60 0.57 3.09
C LEU A 106 -2.70 0.57 4.16
N LEU A 107 -2.40 0.08 5.37
CA LEU A 107 -3.36 0.07 6.48
C LEU A 107 -3.82 1.50 6.84
N CYS A 108 -2.88 2.45 6.89
CA CYS A 108 -3.20 3.86 7.10
C CYS A 108 -4.06 4.42 5.96
N ASP A 109 -3.70 4.16 4.70
CA ASP A 109 -4.42 4.68 3.54
C ASP A 109 -5.87 4.17 3.48
N ILE A 110 -6.09 2.88 3.77
CA ILE A 110 -7.44 2.29 3.85
C ILE A 110 -8.24 3.00 4.95
N SER A 111 -7.64 3.16 6.14
CA SER A 111 -8.30 3.78 7.28
C SER A 111 -8.68 5.24 6.99
N ASP A 112 -7.76 6.02 6.41
CA ASP A 112 -7.99 7.41 6.02
C ASP A 112 -9.06 7.51 4.91
N THR A 113 -9.08 6.56 3.97
CA THR A 113 -10.10 6.50 2.90
C THR A 113 -11.49 6.25 3.47
N VAL A 114 -11.63 5.27 4.38
CA VAL A 114 -12.90 4.96 5.04
C VAL A 114 -13.40 6.13 5.86
N ALA A 115 -12.50 6.80 6.60
CA ALA A 115 -12.84 8.00 7.35
C ALA A 115 -13.35 9.12 6.43
N GLY A 116 -12.63 9.40 5.34
CA GLY A 116 -13.00 10.43 4.37
C GLY A 116 -14.32 10.15 3.65
N ILE A 117 -14.61 8.90 3.29
CA ILE A 117 -15.92 8.49 2.77
C ILE A 117 -17.01 8.75 3.81
N GLY A 118 -16.76 8.38 5.07
CA GLY A 118 -17.67 8.65 6.16
C GLY A 118 -17.97 10.14 6.33
N ASP A 119 -16.98 11.00 6.14
CA ASP A 119 -17.13 12.46 6.19
C ASP A 119 -17.88 13.02 4.98
N LEU A 120 -17.66 12.48 3.78
CA LEU A 120 -18.45 12.80 2.57
C LEU A 120 -19.93 12.46 2.73
N VAL A 121 -20.24 11.35 3.42
CA VAL A 121 -21.61 10.91 3.69
C VAL A 121 -22.27 11.78 4.77
N ARG A 122 -21.55 12.10 5.85
CA ARG A 122 -22.12 12.85 6.99
C ARG A 122 -22.17 14.36 6.77
N GLY A 123 -21.31 14.91 5.90
CA GLY A 123 -21.28 16.34 5.60
C GLY A 123 -20.82 17.23 6.78
N LYS A 124 -20.07 16.68 7.73
CA LYS A 124 -19.60 17.39 8.93
C LYS A 124 -18.37 18.28 8.69
N VAL A 125 -17.75 18.14 7.53
CA VAL A 125 -16.58 18.92 7.08
C VAL A 125 -16.83 19.41 5.65
N PRO A 126 -16.11 20.46 5.18
CA PRO A 126 -16.25 20.94 3.82
C PRO A 126 -16.07 19.80 2.80
N ARG A 127 -16.98 19.71 1.84
CA ARG A 127 -16.99 18.59 0.87
C ARG A 127 -15.71 18.53 0.04
N SER A 128 -15.11 19.69 -0.26
CA SER A 128 -13.80 19.81 -0.90
C SER A 128 -12.70 19.16 -0.06
N THR A 129 -12.69 19.41 1.25
CA THR A 129 -11.76 18.82 2.22
C THR A 129 -11.89 17.31 2.25
N ALA A 130 -13.11 16.80 2.45
CA ALA A 130 -13.36 15.37 2.51
C ALA A 130 -13.00 14.69 1.20
N LEU A 131 -13.36 15.27 0.05
CA LEU A 131 -13.04 14.70 -1.26
C LEU A 131 -11.53 14.69 -1.52
N GLY A 132 -10.83 15.80 -1.25
CA GLY A 132 -9.38 15.91 -1.45
C GLY A 132 -8.61 14.90 -0.58
N ALA A 133 -9.01 14.74 0.68
CA ALA A 133 -8.41 13.76 1.57
C ALA A 133 -8.70 12.32 1.14
N THR A 134 -9.96 12.03 0.77
CA THR A 134 -10.40 10.70 0.35
C THR A 134 -9.72 10.25 -0.94
N LEU A 135 -9.66 11.13 -1.96
CA LEU A 135 -9.05 10.78 -3.24
C LEU A 135 -7.57 10.47 -3.10
N ARG A 136 -6.83 11.28 -2.34
CA ARG A 136 -5.42 11.03 -2.08
C ARG A 136 -5.20 9.69 -1.37
N ALA A 137 -5.93 9.45 -0.28
CA ALA A 137 -5.80 8.20 0.47
C ALA A 137 -6.22 6.99 -0.37
N GLY A 138 -7.31 7.12 -1.15
CA GLY A 138 -7.85 6.06 -1.98
C GLY A 138 -6.90 5.65 -3.11
N ILE A 139 -6.25 6.61 -3.79
CA ILE A 139 -5.23 6.32 -4.81
C ILE A 139 -4.07 5.55 -4.18
N PHE A 140 -3.63 5.96 -3.00
CA PHE A 140 -2.52 5.29 -2.33
C PHE A 140 -2.89 3.88 -1.86
N ALA A 141 -4.10 3.71 -1.32
CA ALA A 141 -4.66 2.42 -0.95
C ALA A 141 -4.77 1.48 -2.16
N ALA A 142 -5.20 1.98 -3.32
CA ALA A 142 -5.32 1.18 -4.54
C ALA A 142 -3.96 0.65 -5.01
N ILE A 143 -2.92 1.50 -5.06
CA ILE A 143 -1.56 1.09 -5.45
C ILE A 143 -0.99 0.09 -4.43
N GLY A 144 -1.17 0.35 -3.13
CA GLY A 144 -0.71 -0.56 -2.08
C GLY A 144 -1.42 -1.91 -2.11
N ALA A 145 -2.72 -1.94 -2.38
CA ALA A 145 -3.49 -3.17 -2.52
C ALA A 145 -3.07 -3.97 -3.76
N ALA A 146 -2.78 -3.28 -4.88
CA ALA A 146 -2.26 -3.93 -6.09
C ALA A 146 -0.93 -4.65 -5.82
N ARG A 147 -0.02 -4.03 -5.04
CA ARG A 147 1.22 -4.67 -4.60
C ARG A 147 0.97 -5.93 -3.77
N VAL A 148 0.10 -5.85 -2.77
CA VAL A 148 -0.21 -7.01 -1.91
C VAL A 148 -0.87 -8.14 -2.71
N ALA A 149 -1.74 -7.82 -3.67
CA ALA A 149 -2.34 -8.80 -4.55
C ALA A 149 -1.30 -9.53 -5.40
N HIS A 150 -0.31 -8.79 -5.95
CA HIS A 150 0.82 -9.36 -6.70
C HIS A 150 1.68 -10.29 -5.84
N ASP A 151 2.00 -9.87 -4.62
CA ASP A 151 2.82 -10.65 -3.69
C ASP A 151 2.18 -11.98 -3.27
N ARG A 152 0.85 -12.00 -3.14
CA ARG A 152 0.09 -13.22 -2.85
C ARG A 152 0.06 -14.19 -4.04
N GLY A 153 0.27 -13.70 -5.26
CA GLY A 153 0.39 -14.53 -6.46
C GLY A 153 1.77 -15.14 -6.67
N THR A 154 2.80 -14.69 -5.91
CA THR A 154 4.22 -14.99 -6.20
C THR A 154 4.97 -15.74 -5.08
N VAL A 155 4.35 -16.09 -3.95
CA VAL A 155 5.05 -16.71 -2.80
C VAL A 155 4.45 -18.06 -2.37
N PRO A 156 5.24 -19.17 -2.37
CA PRO A 156 4.96 -20.39 -1.61
C PRO A 156 4.91 -20.10 -0.11
N ARG A 157 3.94 -20.69 0.62
CA ARG A 157 3.69 -20.46 2.06
C ARG A 157 4.95 -20.63 2.92
N ALA A 158 5.64 -19.53 3.21
CA ALA A 158 6.64 -19.46 4.28
C ALA A 158 5.99 -19.46 5.69
N ILE A 159 4.64 -19.48 5.77
CA ILE A 159 3.88 -19.63 7.02
C ILE A 159 3.86 -21.11 7.48
N ASP A 160 4.27 -22.06 6.65
CA ASP A 160 4.42 -23.48 7.01
C ASP A 160 5.84 -23.84 7.49
N ALA A 161 6.76 -22.87 7.58
CA ALA A 161 8.08 -23.12 8.13
C ALA A 161 7.95 -23.41 9.64
N PRO A 162 8.41 -24.58 10.12
CA PRO A 162 8.37 -24.88 11.55
C PRO A 162 9.15 -23.81 12.32
N PRO A 163 8.71 -23.43 13.54
CA PRO A 163 9.42 -22.44 14.34
C PRO A 163 10.87 -22.88 14.50
N PRO A 164 11.84 -21.94 14.51
CA PRO A 164 13.24 -22.28 14.68
C PRO A 164 13.38 -23.06 15.99
N THR A 165 13.88 -24.29 15.89
CA THR A 165 14.20 -25.10 17.05
C THR A 165 15.34 -24.39 17.76
N HIS A 166 15.02 -23.71 18.86
CA HIS A 166 16.03 -23.38 19.86
C HIS A 166 16.57 -24.71 20.39
N HIS A 167 17.64 -25.20 19.77
CA HIS A 167 18.50 -26.17 20.41
C HIS A 167 19.06 -25.44 21.64
N ALA A 168 18.45 -25.71 22.79
CA ALA A 168 19.01 -25.35 24.07
C ALA A 168 20.39 -25.99 24.13
N GLU A 169 21.42 -25.18 23.89
CA GLU A 169 22.79 -25.53 24.17
C GLU A 169 22.88 -25.72 25.68
N VAL A 170 22.79 -26.99 26.10
CA VAL A 170 22.98 -27.37 27.49
C VAL A 170 24.46 -27.15 27.80
N LEU A 171 24.76 -26.03 28.45
CA LEU A 171 26.06 -25.77 29.05
C LEU A 171 26.42 -26.92 29.99
N PRO A 172 27.57 -27.60 29.80
CA PRO A 172 28.03 -28.60 30.75
C PRO A 172 28.38 -27.92 32.08
N LYS A 173 27.96 -28.57 33.17
CA LYS A 173 28.25 -28.15 34.56
C LYS A 173 29.73 -28.32 34.89
#